data_AF-A0A7V3LX56-F1
#
_entry.id   AF-A0A7V3LX56-F1
#
_cell.length_a   1.000
_cell.length_b   1.000
_cell.length_c   1.000
_cell.angle_alpha   90.00
_cell.angle_beta   90.00
_cell.angle_gamma   90.00
#
_symmetry.space_group_name_H-M   'P 1'
#
loop_
_entity.id
_entity.type
_entity.pdbx_description
1 polymer ?
#
loop_
_entity_poly.entity_id
_entity_poly.type
_entity_poly.pdbx_seq_one_letter_code
_entity_poly.pdbx_strand_id
1 'polypeptide(L)' 'ILRGLRQAAKTRPIVIYLHPWELDPGTPRLPLPARDRFITYHNLGAPMRRRLEILLDAFSFQPMARLLADLTGSMPVVRG' A
#
# COMPACT_ATOMS: atom_id res chain seq x y z
N ILE A 1 0.18 -13.20 -5.43
CA ILE A 1 -0.07 -11.73 -5.41
C ILE A 1 0.46 -11.05 -6.68
N LEU A 2 1.78 -11.05 -6.95
CA LEU A 2 2.35 -10.31 -8.10
C LEU A 2 1.71 -10.59 -9.47
N ARG A 3 1.43 -11.87 -9.81
CA ARG A 3 0.78 -12.21 -11.08
C ARG A 3 -0.59 -11.53 -11.25
N GLY A 4 -1.40 -11.53 -10.18
CA GLY A 4 -2.71 -10.89 -10.18
C GLY A 4 -2.61 -9.37 -10.32
N LEU A 5 -1.68 -8.75 -9.58
CA LEU A 5 -1.41 -7.32 -9.69
C LEU A 5 -0.93 -6.94 -11.10
N ARG A 6 -0.01 -7.70 -11.70
CA ARG A 6 0.42 -7.47 -13.08
C ARG A 6 -0.72 -7.58 -14.08
N GLN A 7 -1.64 -8.52 -13.89
CA GLN A 7 -2.80 -8.65 -14.77
C GLN A 7 -3.76 -7.46 -14.63
N ALA A 8 -4.04 -7.02 -13.40
CA ALA A 8 -4.90 -5.86 -13.15
C ALA A 8 -4.27 -4.57 -13.72
N ALA A 9 -2.95 -4.40 -13.54
CA ALA A 9 -2.20 -3.23 -14.00
C ALA A 9 -2.23 -3.01 -15.53
N LYS A 10 -2.57 -4.05 -16.32
CA LYS A 10 -2.71 -3.93 -17.78
C LYS A 10 -3.90 -3.07 -18.21
N THR A 11 -4.92 -2.94 -17.36
CA THR A 11 -6.19 -2.29 -17.72
C THR A 11 -6.52 -1.08 -16.86
N ARG A 12 -5.89 -0.96 -15.68
CA ARG A 12 -6.14 0.13 -14.75
C ARG A 12 -4.93 0.34 -13.82
N PRO A 13 -4.68 1.57 -13.35
CA PRO A 13 -3.76 1.82 -12.24
C PRO A 13 -4.19 1.06 -10.98
N ILE A 14 -3.22 0.72 -10.13
CA ILE A 14 -3.46 0.06 -8.84
C ILE A 14 -3.01 1.00 -7.73
N VAL A 15 -3.84 1.12 -6.69
CA VAL A 15 -3.50 1.86 -5.46
C VAL A 15 -3.09 0.85 -4.39
N ILE A 16 -1.92 1.06 -3.80
CA ILE A 16 -1.46 0.32 -2.62
C ILE A 16 -1.58 1.27 -1.43
N TYR A 17 -2.25 0.82 -0.39
CA TYR A 17 -2.47 1.56 0.85
C TYR A 17 -1.97 0.71 2.02
N LEU A 18 -1.23 1.33 2.93
CA LEU A 18 -0.71 0.72 4.14
C LEU A 18 -0.59 1.78 5.23
N HIS A 19 -0.79 1.41 6.49
CA HIS A 19 -0.52 2.29 7.61
C HIS A 19 0.95 2.19 8.05
N PRO A 20 1.58 3.29 8.49
CA PRO A 20 2.97 3.26 8.95
C PRO A 20 3.24 2.24 10.07
N TRP A 21 2.29 2.04 10.99
CA TRP A 21 2.42 1.09 12.10
C TRP A 21 2.51 -0.37 11.62
N GLU A 22 2.06 -0.68 10.41
CA GLU A 22 2.15 -2.05 9.87
C GLU A 22 3.61 -2.46 9.57
N LEU A 23 4.51 -1.49 9.41
CA LEU A 23 5.93 -1.69 9.19
C LEU A 23 6.77 -1.59 10.47
N ASP A 24 6.20 -1.02 11.54
CA ASP A 24 6.92 -0.73 12.78
C ASP A 24 6.79 -1.89 13.77
N PRO A 25 7.89 -2.65 14.04
CA PRO A 25 7.89 -3.72 15.04
C PRO A 25 7.72 -3.20 16.48
N GLY A 26 7.96 -1.91 16.72
CA GLY A 26 7.77 -1.23 18.00
C GLY A 26 6.33 -0.83 18.30
N THR A 27 5.38 -1.06 17.38
CA THR A 27 3.97 -0.72 17.58
C THR A 27 3.42 -1.38 18.86
N PRO A 28 2.89 -0.60 19.81
CA PRO A 28 2.31 -1.14 21.04
C PRO A 28 1.21 -2.16 20.77
N ARG A 29 1.26 -3.29 21.49
CA ARG A 29 0.26 -4.35 21.38
C ARG A 29 -0.82 -4.20 22.43
N LEU A 30 -2.06 -4.20 21.98
CA LEU A 30 -3.24 -4.13 22.85
C LEU A 30 -3.59 -5.52 23.38
N PRO A 31 -4.22 -5.61 24.57
CA PRO A 31 -4.78 -6.86 25.09
C PRO A 31 -6.06 -7.23 24.32
N LEU A 32 -5.89 -7.90 23.17
CA LEU A 32 -7.00 -8.35 22.32
C LEU A 32 -7.27 -9.86 22.48
N PRO A 33 -8.53 -10.31 22.27
CA PRO A 33 -8.85 -11.73 22.07
C PRO A 33 -8.02 -12.35 20.95
N ALA A 34 -7.77 -13.66 21.00
CA ALA A 34 -6.82 -14.33 20.11
C ALA A 34 -7.10 -14.11 18.61
N ARG A 35 -8.38 -14.14 18.21
CA ARG A 35 -8.82 -13.88 16.82
C ARG A 35 -8.45 -12.47 16.38
N ASP A 36 -8.79 -11.47 17.18
CA ASP A 36 -8.58 -10.08 16.83
C ASP A 36 -7.09 -9.75 16.85
N ARG A 37 -6.34 -10.31 17.81
CA ARG A 37 -4.88 -10.24 17.83
C ARG A 37 -4.27 -10.80 16.55
N PHE A 38 -4.75 -11.93 16.06
CA PHE A 38 -4.26 -12.49 14.79
C PHE A 38 -4.59 -11.55 13.62
N ILE A 39 -5.83 -11.10 13.49
CA ILE A 39 -6.24 -10.19 12.41
C ILE A 39 -5.41 -8.91 12.40
N THR A 40 -5.18 -8.31 13.58
CA THR A 40 -4.46 -7.04 13.72
C THR A 40 -2.95 -7.19 13.54
N TYR A 41 -2.34 -8.24 14.09
CA TYR A 41 -0.88 -8.34 14.20
C TYR A 41 -0.21 -9.36 13.29
N HIS A 42 -0.98 -10.15 12.53
CA HIS A 42 -0.41 -11.13 11.61
C HIS A 42 0.34 -10.43 10.47
N ASN A 43 1.58 -10.85 10.24
CA ASN A 43 2.48 -10.33 9.21
C ASN A 43 2.93 -8.86 9.32
N LEU A 44 2.82 -8.22 10.50
CA LEU A 44 3.39 -6.89 10.70
C LEU A 44 4.92 -6.90 10.80
N GLY A 45 5.56 -5.77 10.55
CA GLY A 45 7.00 -5.58 10.67
C GLY A 45 7.75 -6.19 9.49
N ALA A 46 8.71 -7.10 9.75
CA ALA A 46 9.57 -7.66 8.72
C ALA A 46 8.81 -8.33 7.54
N PRO A 47 7.73 -9.11 7.75
CA PRO A 47 6.96 -9.68 6.65
C PRO A 47 6.25 -8.61 5.80
N MET A 48 5.68 -7.56 6.41
CA MET A 48 5.06 -6.46 5.68
C MET A 48 6.10 -5.66 4.89
N ARG A 49 7.25 -5.35 5.52
CA ARG A 49 8.38 -4.68 4.87
C ARG A 49 8.86 -5.44 3.64
N ARG A 50 9.07 -6.75 3.75
CA ARG A 50 9.48 -7.59 2.62
C ARG A 50 8.48 -7.57 1.47
N ARG A 51 7.17 -7.54 1.77
CA ARG A 51 6.14 -7.43 0.73
C ARG A 51 6.17 -6.06 0.05
N LEU A 52 6.38 -4.99 0.82
CA LEU A 52 6.51 -3.64 0.28
C LEU A 52 7.73 -3.53 -0.63
N GLU A 53 8.90 -4.01 -0.21
CA GLU A 53 10.12 -4.06 -1.02
C GLU A 53 9.89 -4.79 -2.35
N ILE A 54 9.26 -5.96 -2.31
CA ILE A 54 8.90 -6.72 -3.53
C ILE A 54 7.98 -5.92 -4.46
N LEU A 55 7.05 -5.13 -3.92
CA LEU A 55 6.15 -4.29 -4.72
C LEU A 55 6.89 -3.09 -5.32
N LEU A 56 7.75 -2.45 -4.54
CA LEU A 56 8.57 -1.32 -4.97
C LEU A 56 9.53 -1.72 -6.10
N ASP A 57 10.12 -2.93 -6.03
CA ASP A 57 10.99 -3.43 -7.09
C ASP A 57 10.22 -3.86 -8.35
N ALA A 58 8.97 -4.30 -8.20
CA ALA A 58 8.21 -4.90 -9.31
C ALA A 58 7.39 -3.91 -10.13
N PHE A 59 7.18 -2.68 -9.65
CA PHE A 59 6.26 -1.71 -10.26
C PHE A 59 6.81 -0.28 -10.20
N SER A 60 6.40 0.55 -11.15
CA SER A 60 6.62 2.00 -11.11
C SER A 60 5.51 2.69 -10.31
N PHE A 61 5.88 3.61 -9.44
CA PHE A 61 4.96 4.36 -8.59
C PHE A 61 4.92 5.82 -9.01
N GLN A 62 3.74 6.44 -8.84
CA GLN A 62 3.56 7.87 -9.00
C GLN A 62 2.61 8.41 -7.91
N PRO A 63 2.74 9.69 -7.51
CA PRO A 63 1.79 10.31 -6.61
C PRO A 63 0.37 10.28 -7.17
N MET A 64 -0.63 10.04 -6.30
CA MET A 64 -2.03 9.97 -6.72
C MET A 64 -2.50 11.28 -7.38
N ALA A 65 -2.02 12.44 -6.93
CA ALA A 65 -2.32 13.73 -7.55
C ALA A 65 -1.86 13.81 -9.02
N ARG A 66 -0.70 13.22 -9.34
CA ARG A 66 -0.19 13.17 -10.72
C ARG A 66 -1.04 12.25 -11.58
N LEU A 67 -1.41 11.08 -11.05
CA LEU A 67 -2.30 10.16 -11.74
C LEU A 67 -3.64 10.82 -12.09
N LEU A 68 -4.21 11.58 -11.15
CA LEU A 68 -5.46 12.30 -11.38
C LEU A 68 -5.31 13.37 -12.46
N ALA A 69 -4.21 14.13 -12.46
CA ALA A 69 -3.93 15.12 -13.50
C ALA A 69 -3.79 14.48 -14.90
N ASP A 70 -3.12 13.33 -15.00
CA ASP A 70 -2.94 12.59 -16.25
C ASP A 70 -4.28 12.06 -16.77
N LEU A 71 -5.15 11.55 -15.88
CA LEU A 71 -6.46 11.00 -16.25
C LEU A 71 -7.50 12.07 -16.62
N THR A 72 -7.42 13.24 -16.01
CA THR A 72 -8.40 14.33 -16.21
C THR A 72 -8.02 15.30 -17.32
N GLY A 73 -6.84 15.14 -17.93
CA GLY A 73 -6.39 16.01 -19.01
C GLY A 73 -6.18 17.44 -18.53
N SER A 74 -5.17 17.66 -17.67
CA SER A 74 -4.73 19.01 -17.26
C SER A 74 -5.80 19.85 -16.53
N MET A 75 -6.24 19.43 -15.34
CA MET A 75 -6.83 20.39 -14.39
C MET A 75 -5.72 21.02 -13.53
N PRO A 76 -5.72 22.34 -13.32
CA PRO A 76 -4.75 22.98 -12.44
C PRO A 76 -4.99 22.46 -11.01
N VAL A 77 -3.93 21.90 -10.41
CA VAL A 77 -3.93 21.55 -9.00
C VAL A 77 -4.17 22.85 -8.22
N VAL A 78 -5.33 22.98 -7.59
CA VAL A 78 -5.62 24.09 -6.67
C VAL A 78 -4.64 23.95 -5.50
N ARG A 79 -3.61 24.80 -5.47
CA ARG A 79 -2.73 24.92 -4.31
C ARG A 79 -3.51 25.67 -3.22
N GLY A 80 -3.62 25.06 -2.04
CA GLY A 80 -4.04 25.73 -0.82
C GLY A 80 -2.93 26.57 -0.22
#